data_AF-A0A0G0MRD5-F1
#
_entry.id   AF-A0A0G0MRD5-F1
#
_cell.length_a   1.000
_cell.length_b   1.000
_cell.length_c   1.000
_cell.angle_alpha   90.00
_cell.angle_beta   90.00
_cell.angle_gamma   90.00
#
_symmetry.space_group_name_H-M   'P 1'
#
loop_
_entity.id
_entity.type
_entity.pdbx_description
1 polymer ?
#
loop_
_entity_poly.entity_id
_entity_poly.type
_entity_poly.pdbx_seq_one_letter_code
_entity_poly.pdbx_strand_id
1 'polypeptide(L)' 'MIKAFALIIGGLMAVGVLAVAFKTITGEDTWICSGGTWVKHGKPFLPQPTFPCPTLELTPTIKKK' A
#
# COMPACT_ATOMS: atom_id res chain seq x y z
N MET A 1 37.17 8.66 -14.95
CA MET A 1 35.97 8.94 -15.76
C MET A 1 34.96 7.79 -15.72
N ILE A 2 35.32 6.57 -16.12
CA ILE A 2 34.43 5.40 -16.11
C ILE A 2 33.88 5.05 -14.71
N LYS A 3 34.73 5.12 -13.67
CA LYS A 3 34.32 4.83 -12.27
C LYS A 3 33.23 5.79 -11.76
N ALA A 4 33.29 7.07 -12.11
CA ALA A 4 32.29 8.05 -11.71
C ALA A 4 30.95 7.79 -12.41
N PHE A 5 30.98 7.42 -13.68
CA PHE A 5 29.79 7.00 -14.43
C PHE A 5 29.15 5.74 -13.84
N ALA A 6 29.94 4.74 -13.47
CA ALA A 6 29.44 3.52 -12.84
C ALA A 6 28.75 3.80 -11.48
N LEU A 7 29.31 4.72 -10.68
CA LEU A 7 28.69 5.12 -9.41
C LEU A 7 27.36 5.86 -9.61
N ILE A 8 27.28 6.76 -10.61
CA ILE A 8 26.05 7.48 -10.92
C ILE A 8 24.95 6.52 -11.42
N ILE A 9 25.30 5.60 -12.33
CA ILE A 9 24.36 4.60 -12.85
C ILE A 9 23.90 3.66 -11.73
N GLY A 10 24.83 3.18 -10.89
CA GLY A 10 24.49 2.36 -9.73
C GLY A 10 23.58 3.07 -8.74
N GLY A 11 23.82 4.35 -8.47
CA GLY A 11 22.98 5.18 -7.62
C GLY A 11 21.56 5.36 -8.17
N LEU A 12 21.42 5.66 -9.46
CA LEU A 12 20.12 5.78 -10.13
C LEU A 12 19.32 4.46 -10.08
N MET A 13 19.98 3.33 -10.33
CA MET A 13 19.36 2.01 -10.22
C MET A 13 18.90 1.72 -8.79
N ALA A 14 19.72 2.02 -7.78
CA ALA A 14 19.35 1.84 -6.39
C ALA A 14 18.12 2.66 -5.99
N VAL A 15 18.05 3.94 -6.40
CA VAL A 15 16.89 4.81 -6.15
C VAL A 15 15.63 4.25 -6.82
N GLY A 16 15.74 3.76 -8.06
CA GLY A 16 14.61 3.14 -8.76
C GLY A 16 14.09 1.89 -8.04
N VAL A 17 14.98 1.01 -7.58
CA VAL A 17 14.61 -0.19 -6.81
C VAL A 17 13.93 0.17 -5.49
N LEU A 18 14.47 1.14 -4.75
CA LEU A 18 13.88 1.62 -3.50
C LEU A 18 12.47 2.20 -3.72
N ALA A 19 12.27 3.00 -4.76
CA ALA A 19 10.96 3.60 -5.07
C ALA A 19 9.89 2.52 -5.36
N VAL A 20 10.24 1.49 -6.13
CA VAL A 20 9.33 0.37 -6.40
C VAL A 20 9.04 -0.44 -5.13
N ALA A 21 10.07 -0.72 -4.31
CA ALA A 21 9.90 -1.43 -3.06
C ALA A 21 8.96 -0.68 -2.09
N PHE A 22 9.15 0.62 -1.89
CA PHE A 22 8.28 1.43 -1.03
C PHE A 22 6.83 1.44 -1.52
N LYS A 23 6.60 1.59 -2.83
CA LYS A 23 5.25 1.55 -3.41
C LYS A 23 4.51 0.24 -3.16
N THR A 24 5.23 -0.88 -3.11
CA THR A 24 4.61 -2.20 -2.82
C THR A 24 4.31 -2.43 -1.35
N ILE A 25 5.02 -1.76 -0.43
CA ILE A 25 4.89 -1.97 1.02
C ILE A 25 3.78 -1.09 1.61
N THR A 26 3.59 0.12 1.10
CA THR A 26 2.69 1.12 1.70
C THR A 26 1.21 0.97 1.30
N GLY A 27 0.88 0.10 0.35
CA GLY A 27 -0.51 -0.13 -0.06
C GLY A 27 -1.15 1.10 -0.72
N GLU A 28 -0.37 1.91 -1.43
CA GLU A 28 -0.86 3.21 -1.95
C GLU A 28 -1.93 3.04 -3.04
N ASP A 29 -1.85 1.98 -3.84
CA ASP A 29 -2.80 1.67 -4.94
C ASP A 29 -3.72 0.50 -4.56
N THR A 30 -4.49 0.64 -3.49
CA THR A 30 -5.38 -0.42 -2.98
C THR A 30 -6.76 0.08 -2.60
N TRP A 31 -7.68 -0.84 -2.30
CA TRP A 31 -8.94 -0.53 -1.63
C TRP A 31 -8.74 -0.64 -0.12
N ILE A 32 -8.99 0.46 0.59
CA ILE A 32 -8.86 0.51 2.05
C ILE A 32 -10.26 0.40 2.65
N CYS A 33 -10.40 -0.44 3.65
CA CYS A 33 -11.62 -0.53 4.42
C CYS A 33 -11.63 0.56 5.50
N SER A 34 -12.55 1.52 5.38
CA SER A 34 -12.71 2.63 6.33
C SER A 34 -14.18 2.79 6.70
N GLY A 35 -14.49 2.64 7.99
CA GLY A 35 -15.86 2.80 8.50
C GLY A 35 -16.88 1.87 7.86
N GLY A 36 -16.50 0.62 7.53
CA GLY A 36 -17.39 -0.33 6.86
C GLY A 36 -17.58 -0.11 5.37
N THR A 37 -16.88 0.87 4.78
CA THR A 37 -16.93 1.16 3.35
C THR A 37 -15.56 0.99 2.70
N TRP A 38 -15.52 0.40 1.51
CA TRP A 38 -14.31 0.38 0.68
C TRP A 38 -14.08 1.77 0.10
N VAL A 39 -12.96 2.39 0.50
CA VAL A 39 -12.51 3.68 0.01
C VAL A 39 -11.36 3.44 -0.95
N LYS A 40 -11.42 4.08 -2.12
CA LYS A 40 -10.37 4.01 -3.13
C LYS A 40 -9.13 4.76 -2.62
N HIS A 41 -7.99 4.09 -2.57
CA HIS A 41 -6.70 4.72 -2.27
C HIS A 41 -5.77 4.59 -3.48
N GLY A 42 -5.26 5.74 -3.96
CA GLY A 42 -4.43 5.80 -5.17
C GLY A 42 -5.16 5.37 -6.45
N LYS A 43 -4.48 4.55 -7.26
CA LYS A 43 -4.99 4.00 -8.53
C LYS A 43 -4.95 2.46 -8.49
N PRO A 44 -5.83 1.82 -7.69
CA PRO A 44 -5.91 0.37 -7.64
C PRO A 44 -6.24 -0.17 -9.03
N PHE A 45 -5.50 -1.19 -9.45
CA PHE A 45 -5.75 -1.89 -10.72
C PHE A 45 -6.96 -2.83 -10.61
N LEU A 46 -7.17 -3.40 -9.41
CA LEU A 46 -8.26 -4.33 -9.15
C LEU A 46 -9.59 -3.58 -8.95
N PRO A 47 -10.71 -4.15 -9.42
CA PRO A 47 -12.04 -3.59 -9.16
C PRO A 47 -12.33 -3.54 -7.66
N GLN A 48 -13.30 -2.70 -7.27
CA GLN A 48 -13.74 -2.62 -5.89
C GLN A 48 -14.18 -4.01 -5.39
N PRO A 49 -13.78 -4.42 -4.18
CA PRO A 49 -14.24 -5.66 -3.59
C PRO A 49 -15.77 -5.68 -3.47
N THR A 50 -16.37 -6.82 -3.79
CA THR A 50 -17.83 -7.04 -3.66
C THR A 50 -18.23 -7.61 -2.30
N PHE A 51 -17.26 -8.11 -1.52
CA PHE A 51 -17.48 -8.56 -0.15
C PHE A 51 -17.55 -7.37 0.82
N PRO A 52 -18.32 -7.50 1.91
CA PRO A 52 -18.45 -6.43 2.90
C PRO A 52 -17.10 -6.06 3.53
N CYS A 53 -16.86 -4.77 3.68
CA CYS A 53 -15.70 -4.25 4.42
C CYS A 53 -15.98 -4.37 5.93
N PRO A 54 -15.03 -4.90 6.73
CA PRO A 54 -15.20 -4.97 8.17
C PRO A 54 -15.46 -3.57 8.76
N THR A 55 -16.64 -3.37 9.34
CA THR A 55 -16.82 -2.29 10.30
C THR A 55 -15.95 -2.64 11.48
N LEU A 56 -14.94 -1.82 11.78
CA LEU A 56 -14.31 -1.85 13.09
C LEU A 56 -15.37 -1.37 14.11
N GLU A 57 -16.32 -2.25 14.39
CA GLU A 57 -17.07 -2.23 15.62
C GLU A 57 -16.01 -2.42 16.71
N LEU A 58 -15.48 -1.32 17.24
CA LEU A 58 -14.94 -1.26 18.59
C LEU A 58 -16.09 -1.49 19.58
N THR A 59 -16.91 -2.51 19.36
CA THR A 59 -17.79 -3.03 20.38
C THR A 59 -16.86 -3.90 21.21
N PRO A 60 -16.39 -3.47 22.40
CA PRO A 60 -15.89 -4.43 23.35
C PRO A 60 -17.00 -5.46 23.49
N THR A 61 -16.79 -6.66 22.97
CA THR A 61 -17.66 -7.79 23.27
C THR A 61 -17.45 -8.10 24.74
N ILE A 62 -18.07 -7.31 25.62
CA ILE A 62 -18.53 -7.79 26.91
C ILE A 62 -19.61 -8.82 26.56
N LYS A 63 -19.16 -10.03 26.20
CA LYS A 63 -19.96 -11.24 26.27
C LYS A 63 -20.39 -11.36 27.73
N LYS A 64 -21.51 -10.74 28.11
CA LYS A 64 -22.17 -11.04 29.37
C LYS A 64 -22.64 -12.50 29.26
N LYS A 65 -22.03 -13.38 30.06
CA LYS A 65 -22.60 -14.67 30.45
C LYS A 65 -23.18 -14.50 31.84
#